data_AF-A0A1Y2ITR3-F1
#
_entry.id   AF-A0A1Y2ITR3-F1
#
_cell.length_a   1.000
_cell.length_b   1.000
_cell.length_c   1.000
_cell.angle_alpha   90.00
_cell.angle_beta   90.00
_cell.angle_gamma   90.00
#
_symmetry.space_group_name_H-M   'P 1'
#
loop_
_entity.id
_entity.type
_entity.pdbx_description
1 polymer ?
#
loop_
_entity_poly.entity_id
_entity_poly.type
_entity_poly.pdbx_seq_one_letter_code
_entity_poly.pdbx_strand_id
1 'polypeptide(L)'
;MSSADAASAQPNSSGQEYVPPPLSVQQEDAIIHTRITNDEKALRRVTRKFHNYAAVAYPSPVPPPPTNATSVDDARDAFILELESFQLALRKSFLVCEAEARQVEEYQRERERIANERSRLREQIEDLKAALEQAQLERKRKIEYDVIAEKVNTLPTRDELEQSIQALENDMAAIRAEHENQNRTLHAQKAALDTVIRDINVLRLMGKDSAEESTAPTPAPETQPGEDVEMDGTSSVRTREESGELREDGTSRAASAAAKAAEDAHESDEDIPLAKAVLNPSARSFVPNSRTNTPSMSASGSTPMIPSKSTEDDIEMGEIGEEPKDGRGRRKIRLEELEEGEASDESSELSEPPDD
;
A
#
# COMPACT_ATOMS: atom_id res chain seq x y z
N MET A 1 92.63 40.94 2.13
CA MET A 1 92.31 41.26 0.72
C MET A 1 92.25 39.93 -0.03
N SER A 2 91.32 39.76 -0.98
CA SER A 2 91.29 38.80 -2.11
C SER A 2 91.86 37.37 -1.88
N SER A 3 91.14 36.28 -2.16
CA SER A 3 90.69 35.91 -3.51
C SER A 3 89.80 34.65 -3.50
N ALA A 4 88.93 34.58 -4.51
CA ALA A 4 88.44 33.39 -5.22
C ALA A 4 88.12 32.08 -4.46
N ASP A 5 86.88 31.61 -4.61
CA ASP A 5 86.66 30.24 -5.11
C ASP A 5 85.47 30.21 -6.10
N ALA A 6 85.44 29.21 -6.97
CA ALA A 6 84.60 29.16 -8.17
C ALA A 6 83.29 28.39 -7.96
N ALA A 7 82.17 29.00 -8.35
CA ALA A 7 80.87 28.32 -8.45
C ALA A 7 80.50 28.09 -9.93
N SER A 8 80.41 26.81 -10.29
CA SER A 8 80.00 26.29 -11.59
C SER A 8 78.77 26.98 -12.20
N ALA A 9 78.90 27.45 -13.45
CA ALA A 9 77.76 27.84 -14.27
C ALA A 9 77.18 26.60 -14.98
N GLN A 10 76.04 26.09 -14.50
CA GLN A 10 75.23 25.14 -15.28
C GLN A 10 74.17 25.89 -16.10
N PRO A 11 74.02 25.58 -17.41
CA PRO A 11 72.95 26.14 -18.22
C PRO A 11 71.66 25.36 -17.97
N ASN A 12 70.74 25.91 -17.18
CA ASN A 12 69.44 25.28 -16.95
C ASN A 12 68.52 25.52 -18.17
N SER A 13 68.75 24.73 -19.22
CA SER A 13 67.85 24.60 -20.35
C SER A 13 66.64 23.76 -19.95
N SER A 14 65.63 24.40 -19.37
CA SER A 14 64.29 23.84 -19.23
C SER A 14 63.27 24.81 -19.82
N GLY A 15 63.14 24.78 -21.14
CA GLY A 15 61.95 25.29 -21.80
C GLY A 15 60.77 24.41 -21.42
N GLN A 16 60.17 24.66 -20.26
CA GLN A 16 58.84 24.14 -19.98
C GLN A 16 57.89 24.82 -20.94
N GLU A 17 57.54 24.07 -21.99
CA GLU A 17 56.43 24.37 -22.88
C GLU A 17 55.19 24.56 -22.00
N TYR A 18 54.75 25.82 -21.87
CA TYR A 18 53.58 26.15 -21.06
C TYR A 18 52.35 25.58 -21.76
N VAL A 19 51.95 24.38 -21.34
CA VAL A 19 50.65 23.80 -21.69
C VAL A 19 49.61 24.52 -20.83
N PRO A 20 48.78 25.40 -21.41
CA PRO A 20 47.72 26.04 -20.64
C PRO A 20 46.78 24.95 -20.09
N PRO A 21 46.32 25.06 -18.83
CA PRO A 21 45.35 24.12 -18.29
C PRO A 21 44.12 24.01 -19.20
N PRO A 22 43.55 22.80 -19.41
CA PRO A 22 42.33 22.66 -20.18
C PRO A 22 41.23 23.50 -19.53
N LEU A 23 40.52 24.29 -20.36
CA LEU A 23 39.41 25.10 -19.92
C LEU A 23 38.32 24.19 -19.36
N SER A 24 37.60 24.64 -18.32
CA SER A 24 36.41 23.90 -17.89
C SER A 24 35.30 24.06 -18.94
N VAL A 25 34.42 23.05 -19.07
CA VAL A 25 33.30 23.08 -20.03
C VAL A 25 32.49 24.38 -19.91
N GLN A 26 32.26 24.87 -18.69
CA GLN A 26 31.59 26.14 -18.42
C GLN A 26 32.35 27.38 -18.92
N GLN A 27 33.69 27.37 -18.89
CA GLN A 27 34.52 28.42 -19.47
C GLN A 27 34.53 28.36 -21.00
N GLU A 28 34.55 27.16 -21.57
CA GLU A 28 34.43 26.96 -23.02
C GLU A 28 33.07 27.47 -23.54
N ASP A 29 31.97 27.09 -22.88
CA ASP A 29 30.62 27.58 -23.17
C ASP A 29 30.52 29.11 -23.06
N ALA A 30 31.13 29.72 -22.03
CA ALA A 30 31.16 31.17 -21.88
C ALA A 30 31.95 31.86 -23.00
N ILE A 31 33.06 31.28 -23.47
CA ILE A 31 33.85 31.79 -24.60
C ILE A 31 33.08 31.61 -25.92
N ILE A 32 32.40 30.48 -26.10
CA ILE A 32 31.57 30.18 -27.27
C ILE A 32 30.38 31.15 -27.34
N HIS A 33 29.63 31.32 -26.24
CA HIS A 33 28.54 32.29 -26.13
C HIS A 33 29.03 33.70 -26.50
N THR A 34 30.10 34.18 -25.87
CA THR A 34 30.70 35.49 -26.16
C THR A 34 31.05 35.67 -27.64
N ARG A 35 31.59 34.63 -28.29
CA ARG A 35 31.94 34.64 -29.73
C ARG A 35 30.73 34.56 -30.67
N ILE A 36 29.62 33.97 -30.22
CA ILE A 36 28.37 33.88 -31.00
C ILE A 36 27.60 35.21 -30.91
N THR A 37 27.52 35.83 -29.74
CA THR A 37 26.79 37.09 -29.54
C THR A 37 27.51 38.30 -30.16
N ASN A 38 28.84 38.33 -30.20
CA ASN A 38 29.61 39.45 -30.78
C ASN A 38 29.96 39.23 -32.26
N ASP A 39 29.09 39.65 -33.19
CA ASP A 39 29.39 39.59 -34.64
C ASP A 39 30.37 40.69 -35.12
N GLU A 40 31.64 40.46 -34.84
CA GLU A 40 32.78 41.21 -35.38
C GLU A 40 32.81 41.26 -36.92
N LYS A 41 32.06 40.43 -37.66
CA LYS A 41 32.04 40.48 -39.14
C LYS A 41 31.31 41.72 -39.64
N ALA A 42 30.20 42.12 -38.99
CA ALA A 42 29.45 43.31 -39.37
C ALA A 42 30.27 44.59 -39.18
N LEU A 43 30.89 44.75 -38.00
CA LEU A 43 31.82 45.85 -37.73
C LEU A 43 32.96 45.90 -38.76
N ARG A 44 33.58 44.75 -39.08
CA ARG A 44 34.61 44.66 -40.13
C ARG A 44 34.10 44.94 -41.54
N ARG A 45 32.80 44.89 -41.84
CA ARG A 45 32.25 45.37 -43.13
C ARG A 45 32.10 46.89 -43.12
N VAL A 46 31.51 47.48 -42.07
CA VAL A 46 31.42 48.93 -41.86
C VAL A 46 32.81 49.58 -42.00
N THR A 47 33.80 49.05 -41.28
CA THR A 47 35.18 49.55 -41.33
C THR A 47 35.78 49.49 -42.74
N ARG A 48 35.54 48.41 -43.51
CA ARG A 48 36.03 48.31 -44.89
C ARG A 48 35.32 49.29 -45.83
N LYS A 49 34.01 49.52 -45.67
CA LYS A 49 33.27 50.52 -46.43
C LYS A 49 33.74 51.95 -46.12
N PHE A 50 34.01 52.25 -44.85
CA PHE A 50 34.60 53.52 -44.42
C PHE A 50 35.95 53.79 -45.09
N HIS A 51 36.89 52.83 -45.05
CA HIS A 51 38.21 52.99 -45.67
C HIS A 51 38.12 53.13 -47.20
N ASN A 52 37.18 52.43 -47.85
CA ASN A 52 36.93 52.57 -49.29
C ASN A 52 36.41 53.97 -49.63
N TYR A 53 35.43 54.49 -48.88
CA TYR A 53 34.95 55.87 -49.04
C TYR A 53 36.08 56.89 -48.81
N ALA A 54 36.83 56.75 -47.72
CA ALA A 54 37.93 57.65 -47.39
C ALA A 54 39.02 57.69 -48.49
N ALA A 55 39.37 56.55 -49.09
CA ALA A 55 40.36 56.47 -50.17
C ALA A 55 39.92 57.17 -51.48
N VAL A 56 38.61 57.19 -51.77
CA VAL A 56 38.05 57.83 -52.97
C VAL A 56 37.73 59.32 -52.73
N ALA A 57 37.30 59.68 -51.51
CA ALA A 57 37.01 61.07 -51.12
C ALA A 57 38.26 61.91 -50.81
N TYR A 58 39.31 61.28 -50.28
CA TYR A 58 40.58 61.92 -49.93
C TYR A 58 41.75 61.20 -50.62
N PRO A 59 41.97 61.46 -51.93
CA PRO A 59 43.06 60.83 -52.67
C PRO A 59 44.42 61.20 -52.05
N SER A 60 45.19 60.17 -51.68
CA SER A 60 46.55 60.32 -51.16
C SER A 60 47.47 60.97 -52.20
N PRO A 61 48.43 61.82 -51.82
CA PRO A 61 49.38 62.44 -52.75
C PRO A 61 50.40 61.45 -53.37
N VAL A 62 50.35 60.16 -53.00
CA VAL A 62 51.15 59.08 -53.61
C VAL A 62 50.29 58.38 -54.68
N PRO A 63 50.77 58.21 -55.93
CA PRO A 63 49.94 57.70 -57.03
C PRO A 63 49.48 56.25 -56.77
N PRO A 64 48.16 56.00 -56.66
CA PRO A 64 47.63 54.66 -56.47
C PRO A 64 47.57 53.85 -57.79
N PRO A 65 47.56 52.51 -57.73
CA PRO A 65 47.27 51.67 -58.89
C PRO A 65 45.84 51.90 -59.43
N PRO A 66 45.54 51.52 -60.69
CA PRO A 66 44.24 51.76 -61.31
C PRO A 66 43.13 50.91 -60.66
N THR A 67 42.46 51.49 -59.67
CA THR A 67 41.27 50.92 -59.02
C THR A 67 39.99 51.38 -59.71
N ASN A 68 38.99 50.50 -59.73
CA ASN A 68 37.69 50.72 -60.37
C ASN A 68 37.07 52.07 -59.97
N ALA A 69 36.72 52.89 -60.96
CA ALA A 69 36.13 54.21 -60.75
C ALA A 69 34.66 54.08 -60.29
N THR A 70 34.43 53.90 -58.99
CA THR A 70 33.14 54.21 -58.34
C THR A 70 33.10 55.68 -57.94
N SER A 71 31.93 56.33 -58.05
CA SER A 71 31.83 57.74 -57.67
C SER A 71 31.99 57.91 -56.15
N VAL A 72 32.37 59.13 -55.73
CA VAL A 72 32.48 59.48 -54.31
C VAL A 72 31.13 59.28 -53.61
N ASP A 73 30.03 59.62 -54.29
CA ASP A 73 28.67 59.47 -53.78
C ASP A 73 28.24 58.00 -53.66
N ASP A 74 28.53 57.14 -54.66
CA ASP A 74 28.27 55.69 -54.55
C ASP A 74 29.02 55.07 -53.35
N ALA A 75 30.27 55.49 -53.14
CA ALA A 75 31.09 55.00 -52.04
C ALA A 75 30.60 55.51 -50.67
N ARG A 76 30.06 56.74 -50.62
CA ARG A 76 29.42 57.33 -49.45
C ARG A 76 28.12 56.60 -49.10
N ASP A 77 27.24 56.43 -50.05
CA ASP A 77 25.94 55.79 -49.84
C ASP A 77 26.11 54.31 -49.44
N ALA A 78 27.07 53.61 -50.07
CA ALA A 78 27.44 52.25 -49.65
C ALA A 78 28.05 52.16 -48.24
N PHE A 79 28.63 53.23 -47.71
CA PHE A 79 29.06 53.30 -46.31
C PHE A 79 27.90 53.60 -45.36
N ILE A 80 27.03 54.57 -45.70
CA ILE A 80 25.84 54.91 -44.90
C ILE A 80 24.91 53.69 -44.78
N LEU A 81 24.64 52.97 -45.87
CA LEU A 81 23.80 51.77 -45.86
C LEU A 81 24.38 50.65 -44.97
N GLU A 82 25.70 50.44 -44.96
CA GLU A 82 26.33 49.45 -44.06
C GLU A 82 26.29 49.94 -42.60
N LEU A 83 26.42 51.25 -42.34
CA LEU A 83 26.32 51.84 -41.01
C LEU A 83 24.90 51.72 -40.43
N GLU A 84 23.87 52.04 -41.22
CA GLU A 84 22.46 51.88 -40.84
C GLU A 84 22.09 50.41 -40.62
N SER A 85 22.56 49.49 -41.48
CA SER A 85 22.33 48.06 -41.27
C SER A 85 23.04 47.51 -40.03
N PHE A 86 24.24 48.00 -39.70
CA PHE A 86 24.92 47.68 -38.45
C PHE A 86 24.18 48.25 -37.23
N GLN A 87 23.69 49.49 -37.30
CA GLN A 87 22.89 50.08 -36.22
C GLN A 87 21.58 49.29 -35.98
N LEU A 88 20.92 48.85 -37.05
CA LEU A 88 19.75 47.98 -36.98
C LEU A 88 20.09 46.61 -36.36
N ALA A 89 21.22 46.02 -36.73
CA ALA A 89 21.69 44.75 -36.16
C ALA A 89 21.96 44.86 -34.64
N LEU A 90 22.58 45.95 -34.18
CA LEU A 90 22.79 46.21 -32.76
C LEU A 90 21.45 46.37 -32.00
N ARG A 91 20.50 47.13 -32.54
CA ARG A 91 19.15 47.24 -31.95
C ARG A 91 18.43 45.89 -31.88
N LYS A 92 18.53 45.07 -32.93
CA LYS A 92 17.99 43.71 -32.93
C LYS A 92 18.64 42.86 -31.82
N SER A 93 19.96 42.88 -31.69
CA SER A 93 20.66 42.12 -30.66
C SER A 93 20.21 42.52 -29.25
N PHE A 94 20.05 43.82 -28.99
CA PHE A 94 19.55 44.32 -27.70
C PHE A 94 18.15 43.79 -27.38
N LEU A 95 17.21 43.86 -28.34
CA LEU A 95 15.84 43.36 -28.17
C LEU A 95 15.78 41.84 -27.98
N VAL A 96 16.70 41.08 -28.61
CA VAL A 96 16.83 39.64 -28.40
C VAL A 96 17.29 39.35 -26.96
N CYS A 97 18.34 40.01 -26.47
CA CYS A 97 18.80 39.82 -25.09
C CYS A 97 17.73 40.23 -24.05
N GLU A 98 16.93 41.26 -24.34
CA GLU A 98 15.80 41.65 -23.47
C GLU A 98 14.68 40.58 -23.47
N ALA A 99 14.35 40.00 -24.62
CA ALA A 99 13.39 38.91 -24.73
C ALA A 99 13.88 37.63 -24.04
N GLU A 100 15.14 37.26 -24.23
CA GLU A 100 15.80 36.12 -23.57
C GLU A 100 15.80 36.29 -22.05
N ALA A 101 16.09 37.49 -21.54
CA ALA A 101 16.04 37.77 -20.10
C ALA A 101 14.64 37.53 -19.50
N ARG A 102 13.59 38.05 -20.16
CA ARG A 102 12.20 37.83 -19.74
C ARG A 102 11.82 36.34 -19.79
N GLN A 103 12.22 35.64 -20.84
CA GLN A 103 11.95 34.21 -21.01
C GLN A 103 12.65 33.36 -19.94
N VAL A 104 13.88 33.72 -19.53
CA VAL A 104 14.58 33.08 -18.41
C VAL A 104 13.85 33.30 -17.09
N GLU A 105 13.33 34.49 -16.81
CA GLU A 105 12.51 34.74 -15.62
C GLU A 105 11.23 33.90 -15.61
N GLU A 106 10.54 33.77 -16.74
CA GLU A 106 9.34 32.94 -16.87
C GLU A 106 9.64 31.47 -16.63
N TYR A 107 10.73 30.92 -17.20
CA TYR A 107 11.16 29.56 -16.91
C TYR A 107 11.57 29.35 -15.45
N GLN A 108 12.14 30.35 -14.77
CA GLN A 108 12.43 30.26 -13.34
C GLN A 108 11.15 30.18 -12.50
N ARG A 109 10.16 31.05 -12.77
CA ARG A 109 8.84 31.03 -12.10
C ARG A 109 8.11 29.69 -12.33
N GLU A 110 8.12 29.18 -13.56
CA GLU A 110 7.46 27.91 -13.88
C GLU A 110 8.19 26.71 -13.25
N ARG A 111 9.52 26.73 -13.20
CA ARG A 111 10.31 25.72 -12.48
C ARG A 111 9.99 25.72 -10.98
N GLU A 112 9.82 26.88 -10.36
CA GLU A 112 9.39 27.01 -8.96
C GLU A 112 7.96 26.51 -8.76
N ARG A 113 7.03 26.83 -9.67
CA ARG A 113 5.65 26.32 -9.67
C ARG A 113 5.63 24.78 -9.68
N ILE A 114 6.37 24.17 -10.60
CA ILE A 114 6.52 22.72 -10.74
C ILE A 114 7.19 22.10 -9.50
N ALA A 115 8.21 22.76 -8.92
CA ALA A 115 8.85 22.27 -7.69
C ALA A 115 7.88 22.24 -6.50
N ASN A 116 7.08 23.29 -6.32
CA ASN A 116 6.06 23.36 -5.28
C ASN A 116 4.96 22.31 -5.47
N GLU A 117 4.50 22.11 -6.72
CA GLU A 117 3.53 21.07 -7.06
C GLU A 117 4.08 19.66 -6.79
N ARG A 118 5.35 19.40 -7.11
CA ARG A 118 6.04 18.14 -6.78
C ARG A 118 6.19 17.92 -5.27
N SER A 119 6.41 18.96 -4.46
CA SER A 119 6.43 18.83 -2.99
C SER A 119 5.06 18.41 -2.48
N ARG A 120 4.01 19.16 -2.87
CA ARG A 120 2.63 18.89 -2.49
C ARG A 120 2.17 17.48 -2.86
N LEU A 121 2.51 17.01 -4.07
CA LEU A 121 2.17 15.64 -4.50
C LEU A 121 2.90 14.57 -3.68
N ARG A 122 4.15 14.81 -3.26
CA ARG A 122 4.88 13.90 -2.36
C ARG A 122 4.26 13.86 -0.97
N GLU A 123 3.89 15.01 -0.42
CA GLU A 123 3.18 15.11 0.87
C GLU A 123 1.85 14.34 0.81
N GLN A 124 1.05 14.54 -0.24
CA GLN A 124 -0.20 13.79 -0.45
C GLN A 124 0.00 12.28 -0.62
N ILE A 125 1.09 11.84 -1.27
CA ILE A 125 1.44 10.42 -1.36
C ILE A 125 1.75 9.84 0.03
N GLU A 126 2.46 10.59 0.87
CA GLU A 126 2.81 10.14 2.22
C GLU A 126 1.59 10.08 3.15
N ASP A 127 0.71 11.09 3.10
CA ASP A 127 -0.58 11.08 3.81
C ASP A 127 -1.43 9.86 3.41
N LEU A 128 -1.47 9.53 2.10
CA LEU A 128 -2.22 8.38 1.58
C LEU A 128 -1.62 7.03 2.01
N LYS A 129 -0.28 6.91 2.13
CA LYS A 129 0.35 5.71 2.70
C LYS A 129 -0.04 5.53 4.17
N ALA A 130 0.07 6.58 4.98
CA ALA A 130 -0.28 6.52 6.40
C ALA A 130 -1.76 6.15 6.61
N ALA A 131 -2.66 6.73 5.81
CA ALA A 131 -4.08 6.38 5.81
C ALA A 131 -4.33 4.91 5.40
N LEU A 132 -3.58 4.40 4.41
CA LEU A 132 -3.66 3.01 3.96
C LEU A 132 -3.14 2.03 5.01
N GLU A 133 -2.02 2.33 5.68
CA GLU A 133 -1.50 1.54 6.80
C GLU A 133 -2.50 1.49 7.97
N GLN A 134 -3.09 2.63 8.33
CA GLN A 134 -4.14 2.68 9.35
C GLN A 134 -5.34 1.82 8.95
N ALA A 135 -5.84 1.95 7.71
CA ALA A 135 -6.98 1.16 7.24
C ALA A 135 -6.71 -0.35 7.20
N GLN A 136 -5.48 -0.76 6.85
CA GLN A 136 -5.05 -2.16 6.94
C GLN A 136 -5.01 -2.67 8.38
N LEU A 137 -4.53 -1.84 9.32
CA LEU A 137 -4.44 -2.18 10.74
C LEU A 137 -5.84 -2.29 11.37
N GLU A 138 -6.74 -1.37 11.06
CA GLU A 138 -8.16 -1.43 11.43
C GLU A 138 -8.83 -2.69 10.87
N ARG A 139 -8.56 -3.05 9.61
CA ARG A 139 -9.06 -4.31 9.02
C ARG A 139 -8.54 -5.55 9.75
N LYS A 140 -7.25 -5.60 10.12
CA LYS A 140 -6.65 -6.71 10.89
C LYS A 140 -7.34 -6.87 12.25
N ARG A 141 -7.45 -5.76 13.02
CA ARG A 141 -8.18 -5.73 14.30
C ARG A 141 -9.63 -6.18 14.15
N LYS A 142 -10.32 -5.75 13.08
CA LYS A 142 -11.69 -6.18 12.83
C LYS A 142 -11.78 -7.69 12.62
N ILE A 143 -10.90 -8.27 11.80
CA ILE A 143 -10.84 -9.73 11.59
C ILE A 143 -10.55 -10.47 12.91
N GLU A 144 -9.66 -9.94 13.76
CA GLU A 144 -9.41 -10.50 15.10
C GLU A 144 -10.66 -10.46 15.99
N TYR A 145 -11.41 -9.35 15.99
CA TYR A 145 -12.68 -9.24 16.70
C TYR A 145 -13.76 -10.18 16.14
N ASP A 146 -13.86 -10.32 14.82
CA ASP A 146 -14.81 -11.22 14.17
C ASP A 146 -14.51 -12.69 14.56
N VAL A 147 -13.23 -13.11 14.57
CA VAL A 147 -12.79 -14.44 15.03
C VAL A 147 -13.05 -14.66 16.53
N ILE A 148 -12.90 -13.63 17.37
CA ILE A 148 -13.25 -13.72 18.79
C ILE A 148 -14.78 -13.83 18.96
N ALA A 149 -15.56 -13.08 18.18
CA ALA A 149 -17.02 -13.14 18.21
C ALA A 149 -17.53 -14.52 17.78
N GLU A 150 -16.97 -15.13 16.73
CA GLU A 150 -17.26 -16.51 16.35
C GLU A 150 -16.99 -17.50 17.50
N LYS A 151 -15.85 -17.38 18.19
CA LYS A 151 -15.51 -18.22 19.36
C LYS A 151 -16.42 -17.98 20.57
N VAL A 152 -16.92 -16.76 20.78
CA VAL A 152 -17.90 -16.47 21.83
C VAL A 152 -19.27 -17.07 21.48
N ASN A 153 -19.65 -17.04 20.20
CA ASN A 153 -20.92 -17.58 19.72
C ASN A 153 -21.02 -19.12 19.73
N THR A 154 -19.92 -19.85 19.95
CA THR A 154 -19.95 -21.31 20.18
C THR A 154 -20.13 -21.71 21.64
N LEU A 155 -20.05 -20.75 22.56
CA LEU A 155 -20.29 -20.96 23.98
C LEU A 155 -21.78 -20.77 24.30
N PRO A 156 -22.34 -21.45 25.33
CA PRO A 156 -23.70 -21.18 25.80
C PRO A 156 -23.82 -19.72 26.21
N THR A 157 -25.02 -19.15 26.05
CA THR A 157 -25.25 -17.77 26.45
C THR A 157 -25.11 -17.63 27.97
N ARG A 158 -24.75 -16.41 28.40
CA ARG A 158 -24.60 -16.11 29.82
C ARG A 158 -25.88 -16.43 30.61
N ASP A 159 -27.04 -16.08 30.03
CA ASP A 159 -28.35 -16.26 30.65
C ASP A 159 -28.72 -17.76 30.79
N GLU A 160 -28.34 -18.61 29.82
CA GLU A 160 -28.51 -20.06 29.91
C GLU A 160 -27.60 -20.67 31.00
N LEU A 161 -26.36 -20.18 31.12
CA LEU A 161 -25.44 -20.62 32.16
C LEU A 161 -25.93 -20.19 33.56
N GLU A 162 -26.44 -18.96 33.71
CA GLU A 162 -27.02 -18.47 34.96
C GLU A 162 -28.30 -19.25 35.34
N GLN A 163 -29.14 -19.64 34.36
CA GLN A 163 -30.28 -20.55 34.60
C GLN A 163 -29.85 -21.95 35.02
N SER A 164 -28.80 -22.51 34.39
CA SER A 164 -28.23 -23.81 34.75
C SER A 164 -27.68 -23.83 36.18
N ILE A 165 -26.99 -22.77 36.59
CA ILE A 165 -26.52 -22.58 37.97
C ILE A 165 -27.70 -22.55 38.95
N GLN A 166 -28.74 -21.74 38.66
CA GLN A 166 -29.92 -21.63 39.53
C GLN A 166 -30.68 -22.97 39.66
N ALA A 167 -30.76 -23.76 38.58
CA ALA A 167 -31.35 -25.10 38.62
C ALA A 167 -30.55 -26.04 39.53
N LEU A 168 -29.22 -26.10 39.37
CA LEU A 168 -28.34 -26.92 40.21
C LEU A 168 -28.35 -26.48 41.68
N GLU A 169 -28.45 -25.18 41.96
CA GLU A 169 -28.58 -24.65 43.33
C GLU A 169 -29.91 -25.07 43.99
N ASN A 170 -31.01 -25.05 43.23
CA ASN A 170 -32.31 -25.53 43.68
C ASN A 170 -32.31 -27.05 43.94
N ASP A 171 -31.75 -27.83 43.03
CA ASP A 171 -31.60 -29.29 43.21
C ASP A 171 -30.74 -29.63 44.43
N MET A 172 -29.64 -28.91 44.66
CA MET A 172 -28.83 -29.05 45.88
C MET A 172 -29.62 -28.71 47.15
N ALA A 173 -30.47 -27.68 47.12
CA ALA A 173 -31.32 -27.32 48.25
C ALA A 173 -32.39 -28.39 48.53
N ALA A 174 -33.03 -28.93 47.47
CA ALA A 174 -34.00 -30.01 47.57
C ALA A 174 -33.38 -31.30 48.12
N ILE A 175 -32.21 -31.70 47.63
CA ILE A 175 -31.48 -32.89 48.12
C ILE A 175 -31.12 -32.74 49.61
N ARG A 176 -30.68 -31.54 50.04
CA ARG A 176 -30.37 -31.28 51.46
C ARG A 176 -31.63 -31.38 52.34
N ALA A 177 -32.74 -30.79 51.91
CA ALA A 177 -34.01 -30.84 52.64
C ALA A 177 -34.55 -32.28 52.76
N GLU A 178 -34.49 -33.07 51.69
CA GLU A 178 -34.92 -34.47 51.72
C GLU A 178 -33.97 -35.34 52.55
N HIS A 179 -32.66 -35.10 52.50
CA HIS A 179 -31.72 -35.77 53.40
C HIS A 179 -32.00 -35.45 54.87
N GLU A 180 -32.28 -34.19 55.24
CA GLU A 180 -32.70 -33.83 56.60
C GLU A 180 -34.02 -34.53 57.02
N ASN A 181 -34.99 -34.62 56.10
CA ASN A 181 -36.27 -35.31 56.31
C ASN A 181 -36.08 -36.82 56.54
N GLN A 182 -35.25 -37.48 55.73
CA GLN A 182 -34.88 -38.90 55.89
C GLN A 182 -34.15 -39.14 57.20
N ASN A 183 -33.18 -38.29 57.55
CA ASN A 183 -32.41 -38.42 58.79
C ASN A 183 -33.32 -38.24 60.02
N ARG A 184 -34.26 -37.29 59.98
CA ARG A 184 -35.31 -37.11 61.00
C ARG A 184 -36.21 -38.33 61.11
N THR A 185 -36.60 -38.93 59.99
CA THR A 185 -37.44 -40.14 59.94
C THR A 185 -36.70 -41.35 60.51
N LEU A 186 -35.43 -41.57 60.14
CA LEU A 186 -34.58 -42.63 60.69
C LEU A 186 -34.37 -42.47 62.21
N HIS A 187 -34.13 -41.25 62.69
CA HIS A 187 -34.04 -40.98 64.13
C HIS A 187 -35.34 -41.29 64.87
N ALA A 188 -36.50 -40.94 64.30
CA ALA A 188 -37.81 -41.27 64.89
C ALA A 188 -38.08 -42.78 64.90
N GLN A 189 -37.77 -43.50 63.82
CA GLN A 189 -37.88 -44.96 63.74
C GLN A 189 -36.95 -45.65 64.73
N LYS A 190 -35.70 -45.19 64.86
CA LYS A 190 -34.75 -45.69 65.86
C LYS A 190 -35.28 -45.51 67.27
N ALA A 191 -35.78 -44.32 67.63
CA ALA A 191 -36.36 -44.06 68.94
C ALA A 191 -37.62 -44.91 69.23
N ALA A 192 -38.43 -45.20 68.22
CA ALA A 192 -39.57 -46.13 68.33
C ALA A 192 -39.09 -47.58 68.56
N LEU A 193 -38.09 -48.05 67.80
CA LEU A 193 -37.49 -49.37 67.97
C LEU A 193 -36.83 -49.53 69.35
N ASP A 194 -36.09 -48.51 69.81
CA ASP A 194 -35.49 -48.45 71.15
C ASP A 194 -36.57 -48.48 72.27
N THR A 195 -37.81 -48.09 71.96
CA THR A 195 -38.96 -48.23 72.87
C THR A 195 -39.48 -49.66 72.87
N VAL A 196 -39.74 -50.25 71.69
CA VAL A 196 -40.16 -51.66 71.56
C VAL A 196 -39.13 -52.63 72.18
N ILE A 197 -37.83 -52.37 72.02
CA ILE A 197 -36.76 -53.16 72.65
C ILE A 197 -36.82 -53.05 74.18
N ARG A 198 -37.10 -51.87 74.74
CA ARG A 198 -37.31 -51.71 76.18
C ARG A 198 -38.54 -52.48 76.65
N ASP A 199 -39.66 -52.38 75.94
CA ASP A 199 -40.90 -53.06 76.28
C ASP A 199 -40.75 -54.59 76.20
N ILE A 200 -40.07 -55.12 75.18
CA ILE A 200 -39.72 -56.54 75.07
C ILE A 200 -38.82 -56.99 76.23
N ASN A 201 -37.86 -56.17 76.65
CA ASN A 201 -37.01 -56.50 77.79
C ASN A 201 -37.78 -56.50 79.12
N VAL A 202 -38.74 -55.58 79.31
CA VAL A 202 -39.67 -55.60 80.44
C VAL A 202 -40.57 -56.84 80.39
N LEU A 203 -41.16 -57.17 79.24
CA LEU A 203 -41.98 -58.36 79.06
C LEU A 203 -41.20 -59.67 79.27
N ARG A 204 -39.93 -59.73 78.86
CA ARG A 204 -39.03 -60.86 79.17
C ARG A 204 -38.72 -60.96 80.67
N LEU A 205 -38.59 -59.83 81.36
CA LEU A 205 -38.38 -59.80 82.80
C LEU A 205 -39.63 -60.31 83.54
N MET A 206 -40.82 -59.87 83.14
CA MET A 206 -42.10 -60.27 83.74
C MET A 206 -42.53 -61.70 83.36
N GLY A 207 -42.33 -62.12 82.11
CA GLY A 207 -42.71 -63.46 81.63
C GLY A 207 -41.82 -64.57 82.16
N LYS A 208 -40.61 -64.23 82.65
CA LYS A 208 -39.70 -65.19 83.29
C LYS A 208 -40.21 -65.67 84.67
N ASP A 209 -41.16 -64.96 85.27
CA ASP A 209 -41.76 -65.32 86.57
C ASP A 209 -43.01 -66.21 86.45
N SER A 210 -43.40 -66.65 85.23
CA SER A 210 -44.69 -67.34 85.00
C SER A 210 -44.63 -68.59 84.09
N ALA A 211 -43.44 -69.16 83.86
CA ALA A 211 -43.29 -70.35 83.00
C ALA A 211 -42.17 -71.30 83.46
N GLU A 212 -42.34 -71.90 84.65
CA GLU A 212 -41.75 -73.20 84.97
C GLU A 212 -42.83 -74.29 84.95
N GLU A 213 -42.43 -75.53 84.63
CA GLU A 213 -43.21 -76.79 84.77
C GLU A 213 -44.30 -77.15 83.72
N SER A 214 -43.91 -77.82 82.62
CA SER A 214 -44.51 -79.14 82.20
C SER A 214 -43.89 -79.80 80.92
N THR A 215 -42.90 -80.66 81.14
CA THR A 215 -42.69 -82.03 80.54
C THR A 215 -42.92 -82.37 79.04
N ALA A 216 -41.82 -82.64 78.30
CA ALA A 216 -41.38 -83.84 77.50
C ALA A 216 -42.38 -84.85 76.81
N PRO A 217 -41.99 -85.77 75.86
CA PRO A 217 -40.77 -85.96 75.03
C PRO A 217 -40.99 -86.24 73.48
N THR A 218 -39.89 -86.44 72.72
CA THR A 218 -39.63 -87.07 71.35
C THR A 218 -40.76 -87.67 70.46
N PRO A 219 -40.63 -87.76 69.09
CA PRO A 219 -39.40 -88.14 68.33
C PRO A 219 -39.13 -87.41 66.97
N ALA A 220 -38.06 -87.83 66.28
CA ALA A 220 -37.67 -87.38 64.93
C ALA A 220 -38.41 -88.14 63.80
N PRO A 221 -38.33 -87.64 62.55
CA PRO A 221 -37.83 -88.48 61.46
C PRO A 221 -36.82 -87.80 60.52
N GLU A 222 -36.02 -88.61 59.83
CA GLU A 222 -35.16 -88.24 58.71
C GLU A 222 -35.97 -88.10 57.41
N THR A 223 -35.66 -87.11 56.55
CA THR A 223 -35.74 -87.30 55.09
C THR A 223 -34.89 -86.28 54.29
N GLN A 224 -33.88 -86.83 53.62
CA GLN A 224 -33.16 -86.49 52.37
C GLN A 224 -33.13 -85.07 51.73
N PRO A 225 -32.04 -84.75 51.00
CA PRO A 225 -31.91 -83.55 50.16
C PRO A 225 -32.43 -83.73 48.72
N GLY A 226 -32.92 -82.64 48.13
CA GLY A 226 -33.45 -82.54 46.77
C GLY A 226 -34.66 -81.60 46.74
N GLU A 227 -34.95 -80.82 45.69
CA GLU A 227 -34.28 -80.66 44.38
C GLU A 227 -34.36 -79.16 43.98
N ASP A 228 -33.30 -78.62 43.37
CA ASP A 228 -33.39 -77.38 42.60
C ASP A 228 -34.15 -77.67 41.29
N VAL A 229 -35.37 -77.16 41.13
CA VAL A 229 -36.06 -77.13 39.84
C VAL A 229 -36.74 -75.77 39.59
N GLU A 230 -36.22 -75.13 38.55
CA GLU A 230 -36.72 -74.03 37.73
C GLU A 230 -38.25 -73.79 37.69
N MET A 231 -38.67 -72.51 37.58
CA MET A 231 -39.58 -72.11 36.49
C MET A 231 -39.53 -70.60 36.17
N ASP A 232 -38.97 -70.30 34.99
CA ASP A 232 -39.34 -69.32 33.93
C ASP A 232 -40.14 -68.02 34.25
N GLY A 233 -39.87 -66.93 33.50
CA GLY A 233 -40.72 -65.72 33.63
C GLY A 233 -40.38 -64.37 32.97
N THR A 234 -39.65 -64.28 31.83
CA THR A 234 -39.58 -63.05 30.98
C THR A 234 -38.85 -61.79 31.56
N SER A 235 -38.33 -60.81 30.80
CA SER A 235 -37.78 -60.75 29.43
C SER A 235 -36.99 -59.43 29.22
N SER A 236 -36.17 -59.37 28.15
CA SER A 236 -35.87 -58.17 27.32
C SER A 236 -34.40 -57.63 27.22
N VAL A 237 -33.72 -58.11 26.17
CA VAL A 237 -32.95 -57.34 25.13
C VAL A 237 -31.58 -56.69 25.45
N ARG A 238 -30.52 -57.34 24.92
CA ARG A 238 -29.39 -56.88 24.01
C ARG A 238 -28.71 -55.51 24.29
N THR A 239 -27.38 -55.32 24.15
CA THR A 239 -26.40 -55.82 23.13
C THR A 239 -24.97 -55.95 23.70
N ARG A 240 -24.29 -57.09 23.51
CA ARG A 240 -23.18 -57.35 22.54
C ARG A 240 -21.85 -56.62 22.80
N GLU A 241 -20.95 -57.30 23.52
CA GLU A 241 -19.50 -57.20 23.31
C GLU A 241 -19.06 -58.18 22.21
N GLU A 242 -17.93 -57.92 21.55
CA GLU A 242 -17.27 -58.89 20.67
C GLU A 242 -15.75 -58.64 20.66
N SER A 243 -14.99 -59.65 21.12
CA SER A 243 -13.52 -59.68 21.15
C SER A 243 -13.01 -60.86 20.33
N GLY A 244 -11.88 -60.67 19.62
CA GLY A 244 -11.15 -61.70 18.87
C GLY A 244 -10.20 -61.01 17.89
N GLU A 245 -8.93 -60.79 18.24
CA GLU A 245 -7.79 -61.72 18.13
C GLU A 245 -7.40 -62.19 16.71
N LEU A 246 -6.19 -61.75 16.32
CA LEU A 246 -5.13 -62.48 15.60
C LEU A 246 -5.35 -62.97 14.17
N ARG A 247 -4.53 -62.42 13.25
CA ARG A 247 -3.48 -63.22 12.57
C ARG A 247 -2.39 -62.37 11.92
N GLU A 248 -1.14 -62.82 12.07
CA GLU A 248 0.04 -62.36 11.32
C GLU A 248 0.32 -63.29 10.13
N ASP A 249 0.86 -62.72 9.04
CA ASP A 249 1.81 -63.32 8.09
C ASP A 249 2.30 -62.17 7.17
N GLY A 250 3.56 -61.99 6.78
CA GLY A 250 4.76 -62.77 7.10
C GLY A 250 5.65 -63.04 5.88
N THR A 251 6.43 -62.06 5.38
CA THR A 251 7.59 -62.27 4.45
C THR A 251 8.37 -60.96 4.28
N SER A 252 9.52 -60.77 4.94
CA SER A 252 10.90 -60.90 4.40
C SER A 252 11.23 -59.97 3.20
N ARG A 253 12.38 -59.29 3.06
CA ARG A 253 13.73 -59.29 3.67
C ARG A 253 14.46 -58.03 3.13
N ALA A 254 15.60 -57.51 3.63
CA ALA A 254 16.55 -57.88 4.68
C ALA A 254 17.13 -56.60 5.34
N ALA A 255 18.40 -56.59 5.80
CA ALA A 255 19.06 -55.45 6.45
C ALA A 255 20.34 -54.95 5.74
N SER A 256 20.64 -53.66 5.88
CA SER A 256 22.00 -53.14 6.10
C SER A 256 21.93 -51.83 6.90
N ALA A 257 23.00 -51.48 7.62
CA ALA A 257 23.02 -50.39 8.60
C ALA A 257 23.91 -49.23 8.15
N ALA A 258 23.56 -47.99 8.52
CA ALA A 258 24.48 -46.97 9.07
C ALA A 258 23.80 -45.59 9.22
N ALA A 259 24.21 -44.88 10.25
CA ALA A 259 23.77 -43.56 10.69
C ALA A 259 23.77 -42.43 9.63
N LYS A 260 22.78 -41.51 9.71
CA LYS A 260 23.04 -40.08 9.96
C LYS A 260 21.78 -39.30 10.39
N ALA A 261 22.04 -38.11 10.92
CA ALA A 261 21.15 -37.26 11.69
C ALA A 261 20.08 -36.47 10.89
N ALA A 262 19.05 -36.07 11.67
CA ALA A 262 18.34 -34.78 11.64
C ALA A 262 17.54 -34.36 10.39
N GLU A 263 16.22 -34.43 10.56
CA GLU A 263 15.20 -33.42 10.20
C GLU A 263 15.25 -32.82 8.79
N ASP A 264 14.44 -33.42 7.93
CA ASP A 264 13.98 -32.88 6.65
C ASP A 264 12.45 -32.78 6.73
N ALA A 265 11.87 -31.62 6.44
CA ALA A 265 10.44 -31.34 6.61
C ALA A 265 9.84 -30.81 5.32
N HIS A 266 8.94 -31.61 4.75
CA HIS A 266 8.11 -31.28 3.59
C HIS A 266 7.45 -29.90 3.69
N GLU A 267 7.45 -29.17 2.58
CA GLU A 267 6.19 -28.83 1.89
C GLU A 267 6.47 -28.64 0.40
N SER A 268 5.66 -29.28 -0.44
CA SER A 268 5.82 -29.37 -1.89
C SER A 268 4.70 -28.63 -2.61
N ASP A 269 5.04 -27.93 -3.69
CA ASP A 269 4.09 -27.19 -4.52
C ASP A 269 2.91 -28.06 -5.00
N GLU A 270 1.67 -27.57 -4.82
CA GLU A 270 0.51 -27.96 -5.63
C GLU A 270 0.00 -26.76 -6.44
N ASP A 271 0.13 -26.84 -7.76
CA ASP A 271 -0.43 -25.89 -8.72
C ASP A 271 -1.97 -25.87 -8.69
N ILE A 272 -2.58 -24.72 -8.42
CA ILE A 272 -4.03 -24.50 -8.58
C ILE A 272 -4.30 -23.61 -9.82
N PRO A 273 -4.78 -24.18 -10.95
CA PRO A 273 -5.03 -23.41 -12.17
C PRO A 273 -6.36 -22.61 -12.11
N LEU A 274 -6.31 -21.40 -11.53
CA LEU A 274 -7.41 -20.44 -11.42
C LEU A 274 -7.70 -19.67 -12.74
N ALA A 275 -7.96 -20.38 -13.85
CA ALA A 275 -8.25 -19.75 -15.14
C ALA A 275 -9.24 -20.54 -16.03
N LYS A 276 -10.53 -20.62 -15.63
CA LYS A 276 -11.68 -20.91 -16.53
C LYS A 276 -13.06 -20.67 -15.90
N ALA A 277 -13.26 -19.51 -15.27
CA ALA A 277 -14.62 -19.06 -14.93
C ALA A 277 -15.34 -18.57 -16.20
N VAL A 278 -16.17 -19.42 -16.81
CA VAL A 278 -17.02 -19.05 -17.94
C VAL A 278 -18.15 -18.14 -17.43
N LEU A 279 -17.91 -16.83 -17.45
CA LEU A 279 -18.96 -15.83 -17.22
C LEU A 279 -20.02 -15.94 -18.31
N ASN A 280 -21.29 -15.92 -17.90
CA ASN A 280 -22.42 -16.11 -18.80
C ASN A 280 -22.50 -14.97 -19.83
N PRO A 281 -22.37 -15.22 -21.15
CA PRO A 281 -22.43 -14.18 -22.19
C PRO A 281 -23.82 -13.53 -22.34
N SER A 282 -24.83 -14.05 -21.63
CA SER A 282 -26.20 -13.50 -21.58
C SER A 282 -26.38 -12.45 -20.48
N ALA A 283 -25.37 -12.21 -19.63
CA ALA A 283 -25.47 -11.24 -18.54
C ALA A 283 -25.51 -9.81 -19.08
N ARG A 284 -26.64 -9.11 -18.89
CA ARG A 284 -26.77 -7.69 -19.26
C ARG A 284 -25.85 -6.84 -18.39
N SER A 285 -25.09 -5.96 -19.01
CA SER A 285 -24.26 -4.97 -18.31
C SER A 285 -25.13 -4.02 -17.47
N PHE A 286 -24.72 -3.81 -16.23
CA PHE A 286 -25.39 -2.89 -15.31
C PHE A 286 -24.97 -1.45 -15.62
N VAL A 287 -25.92 -0.62 -16.07
CA VAL A 287 -25.69 0.81 -16.34
C VAL A 287 -26.41 1.62 -15.26
N PRO A 288 -25.69 2.23 -14.29
CA PRO A 288 -26.30 3.04 -13.24
C PRO A 288 -26.77 4.38 -13.83
N ASN A 289 -28.08 4.48 -14.10
CA ASN A 289 -28.68 5.65 -14.73
C ASN A 289 -29.07 6.70 -13.67
N SER A 290 -28.08 7.43 -13.13
CA SER A 290 -28.30 8.47 -12.11
C SER A 290 -28.98 9.72 -12.67
N ARG A 291 -30.31 9.70 -12.70
CA ARG A 291 -31.16 10.91 -12.73
C ARG A 291 -31.79 11.15 -11.36
N THR A 292 -31.12 11.92 -10.51
CA THR A 292 -31.69 12.45 -9.26
C THR A 292 -31.92 13.95 -9.39
N ASN A 293 -33.13 14.33 -9.79
CA ASN A 293 -33.62 15.70 -9.62
C ASN A 293 -33.92 15.93 -8.13
N THR A 294 -33.37 16.99 -7.54
CA THR A 294 -33.77 17.50 -6.23
C THR A 294 -34.56 18.80 -6.39
N PRO A 295 -35.77 18.94 -5.83
CA PRO A 295 -36.50 20.20 -5.84
C PRO A 295 -36.02 21.11 -4.71
N SER A 296 -35.61 22.34 -5.04
CA SER A 296 -35.36 23.38 -4.03
C SER A 296 -36.65 24.12 -3.71
N MET A 297 -37.01 24.19 -2.43
CA MET A 297 -38.20 24.92 -1.96
C MET A 297 -37.92 26.41 -1.80
N SER A 298 -38.94 27.22 -2.11
CA SER A 298 -38.95 28.66 -1.94
C SER A 298 -39.06 29.08 -0.46
N ALA A 299 -38.35 30.13 -0.09
CA ALA A 299 -38.59 30.91 1.13
C ALA A 299 -38.48 32.41 0.83
N SER A 300 -39.46 33.18 1.30
CA SER A 300 -39.71 34.58 0.91
C SER A 300 -38.98 35.59 1.80
N GLY A 301 -38.54 36.74 1.25
CA GLY A 301 -37.85 37.79 2.02
C GLY A 301 -37.67 39.13 1.29
N SER A 302 -38.78 39.88 1.13
CA SER A 302 -38.82 41.33 0.84
C SER A 302 -38.10 42.15 1.95
N THR A 303 -37.48 43.34 1.82
CA THR A 303 -37.49 44.51 0.87
C THR A 303 -36.49 45.57 1.45
N PRO A 304 -36.28 46.82 0.92
CA PRO A 304 -36.44 47.39 -0.43
C PRO A 304 -35.24 48.30 -0.94
N MET A 305 -35.29 48.62 -2.24
CA MET A 305 -34.82 49.82 -2.98
C MET A 305 -33.87 50.89 -2.37
N ILE A 306 -32.88 51.31 -3.18
CA ILE A 306 -32.61 52.72 -3.60
C ILE A 306 -31.96 52.69 -5.01
N PRO A 307 -32.29 53.60 -5.95
CA PRO A 307 -31.73 53.60 -7.32
C PRO A 307 -30.74 54.77 -7.58
N SER A 308 -29.73 54.57 -8.43
CA SER A 308 -29.00 55.68 -9.06
C SER A 308 -28.30 55.33 -10.39
N LYS A 309 -28.81 55.96 -11.46
CA LYS A 309 -28.14 56.49 -12.67
C LYS A 309 -27.19 55.61 -13.52
N SER A 310 -27.62 55.51 -14.77
CA SER A 310 -26.88 55.27 -16.01
C SER A 310 -25.74 56.24 -16.32
N THR A 311 -24.67 55.72 -16.92
CA THR A 311 -23.91 56.20 -18.11
C THR A 311 -23.00 55.03 -18.53
N GLU A 312 -23.23 54.39 -19.69
CA GLU A 312 -22.48 54.56 -20.96
C GLU A 312 -21.24 53.64 -21.03
N ASP A 313 -20.72 53.39 -22.25
CA ASP A 313 -19.71 52.36 -22.63
C ASP A 313 -20.24 50.91 -22.52
N ASP A 314 -20.80 50.25 -23.55
CA ASP A 314 -20.59 50.30 -25.01
C ASP A 314 -19.25 49.71 -25.49
N ILE A 315 -19.12 48.37 -25.36
CA ILE A 315 -18.16 47.54 -26.11
C ILE A 315 -18.91 46.30 -26.65
N GLU A 316 -19.68 46.52 -27.71
CA GLU A 316 -20.17 45.46 -28.61
C GLU A 316 -18.99 44.93 -29.44
N MET A 317 -18.56 43.68 -29.21
CA MET A 317 -17.57 43.01 -30.08
C MET A 317 -17.94 41.54 -30.36
N GLY A 318 -18.84 41.36 -31.32
CA GLY A 318 -18.72 40.36 -32.38
C GLY A 318 -18.86 38.88 -31.99
N GLU A 319 -20.10 38.36 -32.08
CA GLU A 319 -20.30 36.98 -32.51
C GLU A 319 -19.77 36.80 -33.94
N ILE A 320 -18.83 35.89 -34.14
CA ILE A 320 -18.58 35.30 -35.47
C ILE A 320 -19.16 33.89 -35.46
N GLY A 321 -20.41 33.79 -35.90
CA GLY A 321 -20.98 32.54 -36.38
C GLY A 321 -20.68 32.37 -37.86
N GLU A 322 -19.90 31.36 -38.24
CA GLU A 322 -19.88 30.84 -39.60
C GLU A 322 -20.46 29.42 -39.64
N GLU A 323 -21.54 29.28 -40.41
CA GLU A 323 -22.21 28.01 -40.70
C GLU A 323 -21.50 27.20 -41.81
N PRO A 324 -21.82 25.91 -41.99
CA PRO A 324 -20.91 24.95 -42.62
C PRO A 324 -20.91 24.99 -44.15
N LYS A 325 -19.80 24.49 -44.74
CA LYS A 325 -19.70 24.17 -46.16
C LYS A 325 -19.38 22.70 -46.39
N ASP A 326 -20.28 22.01 -47.07
CA ASP A 326 -20.08 20.65 -47.59
C ASP A 326 -18.91 20.58 -48.59
N GLY A 327 -18.05 19.56 -48.45
CA GLY A 327 -16.86 19.39 -49.28
C GLY A 327 -16.33 17.96 -49.30
N ARG A 328 -16.91 17.10 -50.14
CA ARG A 328 -16.54 15.67 -50.29
C ARG A 328 -15.03 15.46 -50.52
N GLY A 329 -14.39 14.66 -49.66
CA GLY A 329 -13.00 14.22 -49.85
C GLY A 329 -12.74 12.82 -49.29
N ARG A 330 -12.71 11.79 -50.14
CA ARG A 330 -12.35 10.41 -49.73
C ARG A 330 -10.87 10.31 -49.32
N ARG A 331 -10.58 9.70 -48.17
CA ARG A 331 -9.53 8.68 -48.04
C ARG A 331 -9.71 7.81 -46.79
N LYS A 332 -9.90 6.49 -47.00
CA LYS A 332 -9.64 5.45 -45.99
C LYS A 332 -8.17 5.05 -46.11
N ILE A 333 -7.49 4.83 -44.99
CA ILE A 333 -6.31 3.97 -44.73
C ILE A 333 -6.06 4.17 -43.21
N ARG A 334 -6.44 3.18 -42.38
CA ARG A 334 -5.58 2.12 -41.81
C ARG A 334 -4.94 2.65 -40.51
N LEU A 335 -5.39 2.25 -39.31
CA LEU A 335 -5.41 0.90 -38.71
C LEU A 335 -4.02 0.29 -38.53
N GLU A 336 -3.36 0.74 -37.47
CA GLU A 336 -2.41 0.07 -36.59
C GLU A 336 -2.70 0.77 -35.23
N GLU A 337 -3.16 0.13 -34.15
CA GLU A 337 -2.55 -0.95 -33.34
C GLU A 337 -1.16 -0.59 -32.80
N LEU A 338 -0.88 -1.05 -31.56
CA LEU A 338 0.35 -0.88 -30.76
C LEU A 338 0.49 0.49 -30.05
N GLU A 339 0.92 0.58 -28.79
CA GLU A 339 1.02 -0.43 -27.70
C GLU A 339 1.13 0.33 -26.35
N GLU A 340 0.83 -0.33 -25.23
CA GLU A 340 0.99 0.23 -23.88
C GLU A 340 2.38 -0.11 -23.30
N GLY A 341 2.86 0.68 -22.34
CA GLY A 341 4.04 0.35 -21.53
C GLY A 341 5.41 0.57 -22.20
N GLU A 342 6.54 0.44 -21.51
CA GLU A 342 6.76 0.16 -20.09
C GLU A 342 7.90 1.03 -19.53
N ALA A 343 8.04 1.08 -18.20
CA ALA A 343 9.16 1.75 -17.55
C ALA A 343 10.47 0.96 -17.69
N SER A 344 11.61 1.66 -17.63
CA SER A 344 12.92 1.05 -17.44
C SER A 344 13.75 1.94 -16.53
N ASP A 345 13.77 1.60 -15.24
CA ASP A 345 14.69 2.14 -14.24
C ASP A 345 15.16 1.01 -13.31
N GLU A 346 15.94 0.09 -13.88
CA GLU A 346 16.66 -0.96 -13.15
C GLU A 346 18.09 -1.07 -13.69
N SER A 347 19.01 -0.24 -13.18
CA SER A 347 20.45 -0.53 -13.15
C SER A 347 21.22 0.48 -12.28
N SER A 348 21.27 0.21 -10.97
CA SER A 348 22.22 0.85 -10.06
C SER A 348 22.76 -0.18 -9.06
N GLU A 349 23.55 -1.12 -9.58
CA GLU A 349 24.28 -2.09 -8.75
C GLU A 349 25.42 -1.42 -7.97
N LEU A 350 25.49 -1.78 -6.68
CA LEU A 350 26.64 -1.87 -5.78
C LEU A 350 27.88 -1.00 -6.06
N SER A 351 28.25 -0.24 -5.02
CA SER A 351 29.65 0.03 -4.68
C SER A 351 29.78 0.23 -3.16
N GLU A 352 29.85 -0.88 -2.42
CA GLU A 352 30.37 -0.88 -1.05
C GLU A 352 31.89 -0.74 -1.08
N PRO A 353 32.50 0.16 -0.29
CA PRO A 353 33.95 0.24 -0.15
C PRO A 353 34.48 -0.84 0.82
N PRO A 354 35.69 -1.36 0.62
CA PRO A 354 36.31 -2.28 1.57
C PRO A 354 36.79 -1.55 2.84
N ASP A 355 36.57 -2.17 4.00
CA ASP A 355 37.20 -1.80 5.28
C ASP A 355 38.70 -2.17 5.30
N ASP A 356 39.55 -1.25 5.80
CA ASP A 356 40.93 -1.48 6.26
C ASP A 356 41.31 -0.41 7.32
#